data_AF-A0AAW6CF34-F1
#
_entry.id   AF-A0AAW6CF34-F1
#
_cell.length_a   1.000
_cell.length_b   1.000
_cell.length_c   1.000
_cell.angle_alpha   90.00
_cell.angle_beta   90.00
_cell.angle_gamma   90.00
#
_symmetry.space_group_name_H-M   'P 1'
#
loop_
_entity.id
_entity.type
_entity.pdbx_description
1 polymer ?
#
loop_
_entity_poly.entity_id
_entity_poly.type
_entity_poly.pdbx_seq_one_letter_code
_entity_poly.pdbx_strand_id
1 'polypeptide(L)'
;MAKKQSQKKRPQKQKIEWRRVFVAGLAVVMALLLLLPMISMIAGGVGAVTQSEIDALKEEQRESQVKQQELKNQLADVKEDQAAAQQRRQLLQQQLEAINAELDSINAQISYYDQEIAQKEAERREAEAKEQAQYELFCERVRAMEEEGTVSYWSILFNAENFSDMLDRLADIDAVMDYDNQVMEELTAARQELERLQAELESARAEEQAA
;
A
#
# COMPACT_ATOMS: atom_id res chain seq x y z
N MET A 1 -14.85 35.31 -39.31
CA MET A 1 -14.21 35.81 -38.07
C MET A 1 -13.60 34.62 -37.32
N ALA A 2 -12.31 34.35 -37.54
CA ALA A 2 -11.62 33.23 -36.90
C ALA A 2 -10.94 33.71 -35.61
N LYS A 3 -11.35 33.18 -34.45
CA LYS A 3 -10.74 33.48 -33.15
C LYS A 3 -9.45 32.69 -32.97
N LYS A 4 -8.44 33.42 -32.52
CA LYS A 4 -7.04 33.03 -32.32
C LYS A 4 -6.84 31.94 -31.26
N GLN A 5 -5.95 31.02 -31.60
CA GLN A 5 -4.91 30.34 -30.81
C GLN A 5 -4.79 30.67 -29.31
N SER A 6 -4.67 29.63 -28.49
CA SER A 6 -3.69 29.58 -27.39
C SER A 6 -3.38 28.13 -27.01
N GLN A 7 -2.31 27.57 -27.55
CA GLN A 7 -1.62 26.44 -26.93
C GLN A 7 -0.16 26.85 -26.71
N LYS A 8 0.19 27.04 -25.44
CA LYS A 8 1.56 27.27 -24.96
C LYS A 8 2.44 26.08 -25.35
N LYS A 9 3.30 26.26 -26.36
CA LYS A 9 4.41 25.33 -26.63
C LYS A 9 5.44 25.44 -25.50
N ARG A 10 5.69 24.33 -24.80
CA ARG A 10 6.79 24.20 -23.84
C ARG A 10 8.13 24.37 -24.58
N PRO A 11 9.13 25.05 -24.01
CA PRO A 11 10.43 25.22 -24.67
C PRO A 11 11.14 23.86 -24.77
N GLN A 12 11.39 23.41 -26.00
CA GLN A 12 12.30 22.29 -26.29
C GLN A 12 13.70 22.68 -25.84
N LYS A 13 14.19 22.05 -24.76
CA LYS A 13 15.61 22.13 -24.38
C LYS A 13 16.41 21.45 -25.48
N GLN A 14 17.19 22.24 -26.24
CA GLN A 14 18.15 21.74 -27.20
C GLN A 14 19.17 20.88 -26.45
N LYS A 15 19.10 19.56 -26.64
CA LYS A 15 20.13 18.64 -26.18
C LYS A 15 21.36 18.90 -27.04
N ILE A 16 22.37 19.52 -26.47
CA ILE A 16 23.69 19.63 -27.09
C ILE A 16 24.17 18.19 -27.30
N GLU A 17 24.21 17.74 -28.55
CA GLU A 17 24.66 16.40 -28.89
C GLU A 17 26.17 16.32 -28.67
N TRP A 18 26.57 15.98 -27.44
CA TRP A 18 27.96 15.87 -27.02
C TRP A 18 28.82 15.03 -27.96
N ARG A 19 28.22 14.03 -28.63
CA ARG A 19 28.88 13.24 -29.68
C ARG A 19 29.35 14.08 -30.85
N ARG A 20 28.57 15.08 -31.28
CA ARG A 20 28.94 15.98 -32.39
C ARG A 20 30.04 16.96 -31.99
N VAL A 21 30.01 17.44 -30.74
CA VAL A 21 31.07 18.30 -30.19
C VAL A 21 32.37 17.53 -30.04
N PHE A 22 32.32 16.28 -29.58
CA PHE A 22 33.49 15.41 -29.43
C PHE A 22 34.09 15.02 -30.78
N VAL A 23 33.25 14.66 -31.76
CA VAL A 23 33.68 14.35 -33.14
C VAL A 23 34.24 15.58 -33.84
N ALA A 24 33.65 16.76 -33.63
CA ALA A 24 34.18 18.01 -34.17
C ALA A 24 35.55 18.36 -33.57
N GLY A 25 35.74 18.18 -32.26
CA GLY A 25 37.05 18.38 -31.61
C GLY A 25 38.13 17.43 -32.14
N LEU A 26 37.79 16.16 -32.33
CA LEU A 26 38.73 15.13 -32.81
C LEU A 26 39.10 15.34 -34.29
N ALA A 27 38.16 15.80 -35.12
CA ALA A 27 38.39 16.15 -36.52
C ALA A 27 39.32 17.36 -36.69
N VAL A 28 39.21 18.37 -35.82
CA VAL A 28 40.09 19.55 -35.83
C VAL A 28 41.53 19.18 -35.44
N VAL A 29 41.70 18.28 -34.46
CA VAL A 29 43.02 17.79 -34.04
C VAL A 29 43.68 16.94 -35.14
N MET A 30 42.93 16.07 -35.82
CA MET A 30 43.43 15.29 -36.96
C MET A 30 43.79 16.18 -38.15
N ALA A 31 43.01 17.22 -38.43
CA ALA A 31 43.32 18.20 -39.48
C ALA A 31 44.61 18.99 -39.16
N LEU A 32 44.81 19.40 -37.90
CA LEU A 32 46.04 20.06 -37.46
C LEU A 32 47.26 19.14 -37.55
N LEU A 33 47.12 17.87 -37.19
CA LEU A 33 48.20 16.86 -37.31
C LEU A 33 48.62 16.59 -38.75
N LEU A 34 47.68 16.58 -39.70
CA LEU A 34 47.97 16.35 -41.12
C LEU A 34 48.52 17.59 -41.84
N LEU A 35 48.33 18.80 -41.29
CA LEU A 35 48.85 20.04 -41.86
C LEU A 35 50.30 20.36 -41.43
N LEU A 36 50.76 19.78 -40.30
CA LEU A 36 52.15 19.93 -39.81
C LEU A 36 53.24 19.55 -40.84
N PRO A 37 53.17 18.42 -41.57
CA PRO A 37 54.20 18.07 -42.56
C PRO A 37 54.14 18.91 -43.85
N MET A 38 53.02 19.58 -44.16
CA MET A 38 52.90 20.42 -45.36
C MET A 38 53.57 21.79 -45.21
N ILE A 39 53.71 22.31 -43.98
CA ILE A 39 54.43 23.57 -43.72
C ILE A 39 55.93 23.41 -44.04
N SER A 40 56.49 22.20 -43.90
CA SER A 40 57.88 21.89 -44.24
C SER A 40 58.17 21.83 -45.75
N MET A 41 57.17 21.80 -46.63
CA MET A 41 57.36 21.58 -48.08
C MET A 41 57.25 22.88 -48.91
N ILE A 42 56.71 23.97 -48.37
CA ILE A 42 56.48 25.23 -49.12
C ILE A 42 57.67 26.21 -49.02
N ALA A 43 58.52 26.09 -48.00
CA ALA A 43 59.71 26.92 -47.88
C ALA A 43 60.94 26.18 -48.46
N GLY A 44 61.15 26.32 -49.77
CA GLY A 44 62.43 26.02 -50.41
C GLY A 44 63.51 26.94 -49.86
N GLY A 45 64.16 26.50 -48.78
CA GLY A 45 65.24 27.20 -48.11
C GLY A 45 65.66 26.39 -46.89
N VAL A 46 66.89 25.88 -46.94
CA VAL A 46 67.56 25.23 -45.80
C VAL A 46 67.76 26.28 -44.71
N GLY A 47 66.73 26.50 -43.91
CA GLY A 47 66.75 27.26 -42.67
C GLY A 47 66.57 26.27 -41.54
N ALA A 48 67.61 26.09 -40.74
CA ALA A 48 67.59 25.21 -39.58
C ALA A 48 66.33 25.49 -38.75
N VAL A 49 65.56 24.43 -38.46
CA VAL A 49 64.55 24.47 -37.41
C VAL A 49 65.23 25.10 -36.21
N THR A 50 64.73 26.25 -35.76
CA THR A 50 65.42 26.97 -34.70
C THR A 50 65.23 26.20 -33.41
N GLN A 51 66.25 26.18 -32.54
CA GLN A 51 66.17 25.43 -31.28
C GLN A 51 64.92 25.82 -30.46
N SER A 52 64.48 27.09 -30.55
CA SER A 52 63.24 27.58 -29.92
C SER A 52 61.95 26.97 -30.48
N GLU A 53 61.87 26.64 -31.77
CA GLU A 53 60.69 25.98 -32.35
C GLU A 53 60.64 24.50 -31.96
N ILE A 54 61.80 23.82 -31.88
CA ILE A 54 61.88 22.46 -31.36
C ILE A 54 61.50 22.43 -29.87
N ASP A 55 61.96 23.40 -29.09
CA ASP A 55 61.65 23.50 -27.67
C ASP A 55 60.16 23.85 -27.44
N ALA A 56 59.58 24.72 -28.27
CA ALA A 56 58.14 25.01 -28.25
C ALA A 56 57.29 23.77 -28.60
N LEU A 57 57.66 23.02 -29.64
CA LEU A 57 56.97 21.77 -30.02
C LEU A 57 57.10 20.69 -28.94
N LYS A 58 58.26 20.58 -28.28
CA LYS A 58 58.46 19.66 -27.15
C LYS A 58 57.60 20.05 -25.95
N GLU A 59 57.45 21.34 -25.68
CA GLU A 59 56.61 21.83 -24.59
C GLU A 59 55.13 21.59 -24.87
N GLU A 60 54.67 21.85 -26.10
CA GLU A 60 53.30 21.54 -26.54
C GLU A 60 53.01 20.02 -26.46
N GLN A 61 53.99 19.18 -26.82
CA GLN A 61 53.87 17.73 -26.69
C GLN A 61 53.75 17.28 -25.23
N ARG A 62 54.51 17.90 -24.31
CA ARG A 62 54.38 17.64 -22.87
C ARG A 62 53.03 18.08 -22.34
N GLU A 63 52.57 19.27 -22.72
CA GLU A 63 51.26 19.78 -22.31
C GLU A 63 50.12 18.88 -22.82
N SER A 64 50.21 18.38 -24.06
CA SER A 64 49.25 17.42 -24.62
C SER A 64 49.29 16.07 -23.89
N GLN A 65 50.47 15.58 -23.49
CA GLN A 65 50.58 14.36 -22.68
C GLN A 65 49.93 14.52 -21.30
N VAL A 66 50.14 15.68 -20.65
CA VAL A 66 49.49 15.99 -19.37
C VAL A 66 47.97 16.03 -19.53
N LYS A 67 47.46 16.72 -20.56
CA LYS A 67 46.01 16.75 -20.87
C LYS A 67 45.44 15.35 -21.15
N GLN A 68 46.16 14.51 -21.89
CA GLN A 68 45.74 13.12 -22.13
C GLN A 68 45.68 12.30 -20.85
N GLN A 69 46.63 12.50 -19.93
CA GLN A 69 46.65 11.79 -18.66
C GLN A 69 45.52 12.27 -17.74
N GLU A 70 45.26 13.57 -17.69
CA GLU A 70 44.14 14.14 -16.95
C GLU A 70 42.78 13.66 -17.49
N LEU A 71 42.61 13.64 -18.81
CA LEU A 71 41.41 13.09 -19.45
C LEU A 71 41.23 11.60 -19.20
N LYS A 72 42.32 10.81 -19.13
CA LYS A 72 42.26 9.39 -18.75
C LYS A 72 41.78 9.21 -17.32
N ASN A 73 42.27 10.03 -16.39
CA ASN A 73 41.84 9.98 -14.99
C ASN A 73 40.35 10.36 -14.88
N GLN A 74 39.93 11.48 -15.50
CA GLN A 74 38.52 11.88 -15.51
C GLN A 74 37.60 10.81 -16.14
N LEU A 75 38.06 10.10 -17.18
CA LEU A 75 37.29 9.00 -17.77
C LEU A 75 37.19 7.79 -16.82
N ALA A 76 38.23 7.51 -16.03
CA ALA A 76 38.21 6.45 -15.03
C ALA A 76 37.21 6.79 -13.92
N ASP A 77 37.26 8.01 -13.39
CA ASP A 77 36.35 8.51 -12.35
C ASP A 77 34.88 8.42 -12.81
N VAL A 78 34.58 8.91 -14.02
CA VAL A 78 33.21 8.84 -14.57
C VAL A 78 32.72 7.40 -14.76
N LYS A 79 33.61 6.45 -15.11
CA LYS A 79 33.24 5.03 -15.21
C LYS A 79 32.94 4.42 -13.86
N GLU A 80 33.71 4.78 -12.83
CA GLU A 80 33.47 4.35 -11.46
C GLU A 80 32.14 4.90 -10.95
N ASP A 81 31.88 6.19 -11.14
CA ASP A 81 30.61 6.84 -10.82
C ASP A 81 29.42 6.18 -11.55
N GLN A 82 29.60 5.84 -12.84
CA GLN A 82 28.57 5.14 -13.61
C GLN A 82 28.29 3.75 -13.02
N ALA A 83 29.32 2.98 -12.65
CA ALA A 83 29.16 1.67 -12.05
C ALA A 83 28.46 1.76 -10.68
N ALA A 84 28.87 2.71 -9.84
CA ALA A 84 28.23 2.99 -8.56
C ALA A 84 26.75 3.39 -8.73
N ALA A 85 26.45 4.24 -9.71
CA ALA A 85 25.07 4.63 -10.03
C ALA A 85 24.23 3.44 -10.52
N GLN A 86 24.80 2.54 -11.32
CA GLN A 86 24.13 1.32 -11.78
C GLN A 86 23.82 0.37 -10.63
N GLN A 87 24.77 0.13 -9.72
CA GLN A 87 24.55 -0.66 -8.51
C GLN A 87 23.47 -0.05 -7.63
N ARG A 88 23.52 1.26 -7.39
CA ARG A 88 22.49 1.96 -6.62
C ARG A 88 21.11 1.83 -7.26
N ARG A 89 21.03 1.90 -8.59
CA ARG A 89 19.78 1.70 -9.33
C ARG A 89 19.25 0.27 -9.17
N GLN A 90 20.11 -0.74 -9.23
CA GLN A 90 19.72 -2.14 -9.00
C GLN A 90 19.21 -2.35 -7.57
N LEU A 91 19.89 -1.78 -6.57
CA LEU A 91 19.45 -1.86 -5.17
C LEU A 91 18.07 -1.21 -4.99
N LEU A 92 17.86 -0.02 -5.57
CA LEU A 92 16.56 0.66 -5.53
C LEU A 92 15.46 -0.14 -6.25
N GLN A 93 15.78 -0.81 -7.35
CA GLN A 93 14.85 -1.69 -8.06
C GLN A 93 14.43 -2.87 -7.16
N GLN A 94 15.39 -3.51 -6.48
CA GLN A 94 15.11 -4.60 -5.54
C GLN A 94 14.28 -4.12 -4.34
N GLN A 95 14.58 -2.94 -3.80
CA GLN A 95 13.76 -2.33 -2.75
C GLN A 95 12.33 -2.07 -3.22
N LEU A 96 12.16 -1.57 -4.44
CA LEU A 96 10.84 -1.32 -5.01
C LEU A 96 10.05 -2.62 -5.21
N GLU A 97 10.70 -3.68 -5.68
CA GLU A 97 10.08 -5.01 -5.80
C GLU A 97 9.68 -5.58 -4.44
N ALA A 98 10.52 -5.44 -3.42
CA ALA A 98 10.19 -5.86 -2.05
C ALA A 98 8.99 -5.09 -1.48
N ILE A 99 8.98 -3.76 -1.63
CA ILE A 99 7.87 -2.90 -1.17
C ILE A 99 6.57 -3.24 -1.92
N ASN A 100 6.62 -3.50 -3.23
CA ASN A 100 5.42 -3.89 -3.97
C ASN A 100 4.88 -5.25 -3.51
N ALA A 101 5.75 -6.22 -3.23
CA ALA A 101 5.33 -7.50 -2.69
C ALA A 101 4.71 -7.37 -1.28
N GLU A 102 5.25 -6.49 -0.45
CA GLU A 102 4.69 -6.16 0.87
C GLU A 102 3.32 -5.48 0.73
N LEU A 103 3.18 -4.52 -0.19
CA LEU A 103 1.89 -3.89 -0.51
C LEU A 103 0.84 -4.90 -0.99
N ASP A 104 1.21 -5.82 -1.87
CA ASP A 104 0.31 -6.86 -2.35
C ASP A 104 -0.15 -7.78 -1.20
N SER A 105 0.76 -8.11 -0.29
CA SER A 105 0.46 -8.90 0.91
C SER A 105 -0.50 -8.17 1.86
N ILE A 106 -0.24 -6.89 2.16
CA ILE A 106 -1.08 -6.06 3.03
C ILE A 106 -2.47 -5.89 2.40
N ASN A 107 -2.55 -5.59 1.10
CA ASN A 107 -3.84 -5.47 0.41
C ASN A 107 -4.66 -6.77 0.46
N ALA A 108 -4.02 -7.94 0.36
CA ALA A 108 -4.69 -9.22 0.50
C ALA A 108 -5.21 -9.43 1.94
N GLN A 109 -4.44 -9.01 2.95
CA GLN A 109 -4.83 -9.08 4.35
C GLN A 109 -6.01 -8.14 4.66
N ILE A 110 -5.99 -6.89 4.17
CA ILE A 110 -7.12 -5.96 4.27
C ILE A 110 -8.37 -6.57 3.63
N SER A 111 -8.26 -7.09 2.40
CA SER A 111 -9.41 -7.71 1.73
C SER A 111 -9.98 -8.93 2.48
N TYR A 112 -9.14 -9.68 3.20
CA TYR A 112 -9.58 -10.78 4.04
C TYR A 112 -10.36 -10.27 5.27
N TYR A 113 -9.81 -9.28 5.97
CA TYR A 113 -10.48 -8.67 7.13
C TYR A 113 -11.77 -7.95 6.76
N ASP A 114 -11.84 -7.27 5.61
CA ASP A 114 -13.06 -6.66 5.09
C ASP A 114 -14.20 -7.69 4.96
N GLN A 115 -13.89 -8.89 4.45
CA GLN A 115 -14.87 -9.96 4.29
C GLN A 115 -15.30 -10.55 5.63
N GLU A 116 -14.34 -10.82 6.52
CA GLU A 116 -14.61 -11.32 7.88
C GLU A 116 -15.48 -10.32 8.67
N ILE A 117 -15.16 -9.03 8.62
CA ILE A 117 -15.94 -7.98 9.30
C ILE A 117 -17.34 -7.90 8.71
N ALA A 118 -17.49 -7.93 7.39
CA ALA A 118 -18.80 -7.92 6.75
C ALA A 118 -19.66 -9.13 7.16
N GLN A 119 -19.05 -10.31 7.27
CA GLN A 119 -19.73 -11.51 7.75
C GLN A 119 -20.15 -11.36 9.22
N LYS A 120 -19.22 -10.96 10.11
CA LYS A 120 -19.53 -10.76 11.54
C LYS A 120 -20.59 -9.68 11.76
N GLU A 121 -20.61 -8.62 10.95
CA GLU A 121 -21.65 -7.60 10.99
C GLU A 121 -23.03 -8.12 10.56
N ALA A 122 -23.08 -9.10 9.65
CA ALA A 122 -24.33 -9.75 9.27
C ALA A 122 -24.81 -10.68 10.38
N GLU A 123 -23.90 -11.50 10.94
CA GLU A 123 -24.18 -12.39 12.07
C GLU A 123 -24.67 -11.60 13.30
N ARG A 124 -24.00 -10.48 13.61
CA ARG A 124 -24.43 -9.57 14.69
C ARG A 124 -25.83 -9.01 14.44
N ARG A 125 -26.14 -8.56 13.23
CA ARG A 125 -27.48 -8.05 12.89
C ARG A 125 -28.57 -9.12 13.04
N GLU A 126 -28.26 -10.37 12.66
CA GLU A 126 -29.19 -11.48 12.87
C GLU A 126 -29.39 -11.77 14.37
N ALA A 127 -28.31 -11.75 15.15
CA ALA A 127 -28.36 -11.92 16.60
C ALA A 127 -29.13 -10.78 17.30
N GLU A 128 -28.93 -9.52 16.90
CA GLU A 128 -29.70 -8.36 17.39
C GLU A 128 -31.20 -8.54 17.13
N ALA A 129 -31.58 -8.99 15.92
CA ALA A 129 -32.98 -9.24 15.60
C ALA A 129 -33.58 -10.38 16.43
N LYS A 130 -32.81 -11.45 16.70
CA LYS A 130 -33.23 -12.55 17.57
C LYS A 130 -33.39 -12.10 19.03
N GLU A 131 -32.43 -11.34 19.56
CA GLU A 131 -32.52 -10.79 20.93
C GLU A 131 -33.75 -9.90 21.08
N GLN A 132 -33.98 -9.01 20.11
CA GLN A 132 -35.15 -8.12 20.12
C GLN A 132 -36.47 -8.93 20.10
N ALA A 133 -36.56 -9.98 19.29
CA ALA A 133 -37.73 -10.85 19.26
C ALA A 133 -37.96 -11.58 20.59
N GLN A 134 -36.88 -12.08 21.21
CA GLN A 134 -36.96 -12.73 22.53
C GLN A 134 -37.32 -11.73 23.64
N TYR A 135 -36.82 -10.50 23.54
CA TYR A 135 -37.14 -9.44 24.48
C TYR A 135 -38.62 -9.02 24.39
N GLU A 136 -39.16 -8.91 23.17
CA GLU A 136 -40.58 -8.64 22.95
C GLU A 136 -41.46 -9.75 23.51
N LEU A 137 -41.11 -11.02 23.26
CA LEU A 137 -41.79 -12.19 23.81
C LEU A 137 -41.77 -12.19 25.35
N PHE A 138 -40.62 -11.91 25.93
CA PHE A 138 -40.47 -11.77 27.38
C PHE A 138 -41.36 -10.65 27.93
N CYS A 139 -41.37 -9.47 27.29
CA CYS A 139 -42.22 -8.36 27.70
C CYS A 139 -43.72 -8.68 27.58
N GLU A 140 -44.13 -9.40 26.54
CA GLU A 140 -45.52 -9.85 26.39
C GLU A 140 -45.92 -10.79 27.52
N ARG A 141 -45.06 -11.76 27.86
CA ARG A 141 -45.28 -12.71 28.97
C ARG A 141 -45.39 -12.00 30.32
N VAL A 142 -44.46 -11.10 30.63
CA VAL A 142 -44.50 -10.32 31.87
C VAL A 142 -45.76 -9.44 31.92
N ARG A 143 -46.13 -8.80 30.80
CA ARG A 143 -47.35 -7.99 30.75
C ARG A 143 -48.60 -8.83 30.99
N ALA A 144 -48.72 -10.01 30.37
CA ALA A 144 -49.84 -10.91 30.60
C ALA A 144 -49.96 -11.29 32.09
N MET A 145 -48.83 -11.59 32.73
CA MET A 145 -48.76 -11.90 34.16
C MET A 145 -49.18 -10.72 35.05
N GLU A 146 -48.85 -9.49 34.66
CA GLU A 146 -49.28 -8.28 35.39
C GLU A 146 -50.75 -7.92 35.14
N GLU A 147 -51.25 -8.07 33.91
CA GLU A 147 -52.62 -7.70 33.50
C GLU A 147 -53.68 -8.66 34.04
N GLU A 148 -53.39 -9.96 34.15
CA GLU A 148 -54.27 -10.94 34.82
C GLU A 148 -54.29 -10.77 36.35
N GLY A 149 -53.41 -9.92 36.90
CA GLY A 149 -53.32 -9.61 38.31
C GLY A 149 -52.71 -10.75 39.14
N THR A 150 -52.73 -10.62 40.47
CA THR A 150 -52.05 -11.52 41.43
C THR A 150 -52.71 -12.92 41.56
N VAL A 151 -53.23 -13.49 40.48
CA VAL A 151 -53.66 -14.90 40.43
C VAL A 151 -52.40 -15.76 40.41
N SER A 152 -51.87 -16.05 41.59
CA SER A 152 -50.70 -16.94 41.73
C SER A 152 -51.02 -18.31 41.15
N TYR A 153 -50.04 -19.00 40.57
CA TYR A 153 -50.18 -20.41 40.16
C TYR A 153 -50.78 -21.29 41.28
N TRP A 154 -50.47 -20.99 42.55
CA TRP A 154 -51.08 -21.62 43.71
C TRP A 154 -52.60 -21.42 43.80
N SER A 155 -53.12 -20.24 43.45
CA SER A 155 -54.56 -19.97 43.45
C SER A 155 -55.29 -20.77 42.37
N ILE A 156 -54.65 -21.03 41.22
CA ILE A 156 -55.20 -21.86 40.14
C ILE A 156 -55.22 -23.33 40.54
N LEU A 157 -54.15 -23.81 41.20
CA LEU A 157 -54.03 -25.18 41.73
C LEU A 157 -55.05 -25.47 42.83
N PHE A 158 -55.20 -24.57 43.81
CA PHE A 158 -56.10 -24.79 44.96
C PHE A 158 -57.57 -24.49 44.67
N ASN A 159 -57.90 -23.92 43.51
CA ASN A 159 -59.27 -23.74 43.04
C ASN A 159 -59.78 -24.91 42.17
N ALA A 160 -59.08 -26.05 42.16
CA ALA A 160 -59.50 -27.25 41.43
C ALA A 160 -60.76 -27.89 42.02
N GLU A 161 -61.61 -28.47 41.18
CA GLU A 161 -62.90 -29.06 41.58
C GLU A 161 -62.75 -30.43 42.27
N ASN A 162 -61.66 -31.15 41.94
CA ASN A 162 -61.35 -32.47 42.50
C ASN A 162 -59.85 -32.81 42.32
N PHE A 163 -59.42 -33.94 42.87
CA PHE A 163 -58.00 -34.35 42.83
C PHE A 163 -57.47 -34.63 41.41
N SER A 164 -58.33 -35.11 40.49
CA SER A 164 -57.91 -35.31 39.09
C SER A 164 -57.66 -33.97 38.41
N ASP A 165 -58.59 -33.02 38.54
CA ASP A 165 -58.47 -31.65 38.01
C ASP A 165 -57.25 -30.92 38.62
N MET A 166 -56.93 -31.17 39.88
CA MET A 166 -55.71 -30.64 40.51
C MET A 166 -54.43 -31.17 39.88
N LEU A 167 -54.38 -32.46 39.52
CA LEU A 167 -53.21 -33.07 38.87
C LEU A 167 -53.04 -32.58 37.42
N ASP A 168 -54.14 -32.43 36.68
CA ASP A 168 -54.12 -31.90 35.32
C ASP A 168 -53.62 -30.45 35.30
N ARG A 169 -54.15 -29.59 36.20
CA ARG A 169 -53.68 -28.21 36.36
C ARG A 169 -52.22 -28.10 36.81
N LEU A 170 -51.73 -29.05 37.60
CA LEU A 170 -50.32 -29.11 37.99
C LEU A 170 -49.43 -29.36 36.78
N ALA A 171 -49.81 -30.28 35.90
CA ALA A 171 -49.07 -30.52 34.67
C ALA A 171 -49.09 -29.30 33.73
N ASP A 172 -50.23 -28.62 33.61
CA ASP A 172 -50.35 -27.40 32.79
C ASP A 172 -49.48 -26.26 33.32
N ILE A 173 -49.47 -26.03 34.64
CA ILE A 173 -48.64 -24.99 35.27
C ILE A 173 -47.15 -25.29 35.14
N ASP A 174 -46.76 -26.54 35.31
CA ASP A 174 -45.36 -26.98 35.13
C ASP A 174 -44.89 -26.68 33.71
N ALA A 175 -45.70 -27.02 32.70
CA ALA A 175 -45.41 -26.73 31.30
C ALA A 175 -45.31 -25.22 31.00
N VAL A 176 -46.16 -24.39 31.61
CA VAL A 176 -46.09 -22.93 31.46
C VAL A 176 -44.84 -22.36 32.13
N MET A 177 -44.51 -22.83 33.33
CA MET A 177 -43.33 -22.39 34.07
C MET A 177 -42.03 -22.77 33.34
N ASP A 178 -41.95 -23.99 32.81
CA ASP A 178 -40.81 -24.42 31.99
C ASP A 178 -40.65 -23.54 30.75
N TYR A 179 -41.76 -23.21 30.07
CA TYR A 179 -41.74 -22.30 28.93
C TYR A 179 -41.25 -20.90 29.32
N ASP A 180 -41.76 -20.32 30.41
CA ASP A 180 -41.36 -18.98 30.86
C ASP A 180 -39.87 -18.94 31.25
N ASN A 181 -39.38 -20.01 31.90
CA ASN A 181 -37.95 -20.19 32.18
C ASN A 181 -37.13 -20.28 30.89
N GLN A 182 -37.61 -21.05 29.91
CA GLN A 182 -36.96 -21.18 28.61
C GLN A 182 -36.85 -19.82 27.89
N VAL A 183 -37.91 -19.02 27.88
CA VAL A 183 -37.87 -17.65 27.28
C VAL A 183 -36.80 -16.79 27.95
N MET A 184 -36.66 -16.87 29.27
CA MET A 184 -35.62 -16.15 30.01
C MET A 184 -34.20 -16.63 29.68
N GLU A 185 -34.02 -17.95 29.60
CA GLU A 185 -32.74 -18.55 29.22
C GLU A 185 -32.36 -18.18 27.78
N GLU A 186 -33.29 -18.25 26.85
CA GLU A 186 -33.07 -17.89 25.44
C GLU A 186 -32.73 -16.40 25.28
N LEU A 187 -33.42 -15.50 25.99
CA LEU A 187 -33.09 -14.07 25.99
C LEU A 187 -31.68 -13.82 26.56
N THR A 188 -31.34 -14.50 27.65
CA THR A 188 -30.01 -14.37 28.28
C THR A 188 -28.92 -14.89 27.35
N ALA A 189 -29.13 -16.05 26.72
CA ALA A 189 -28.21 -16.63 25.75
C ALA A 189 -28.04 -15.72 24.52
N ALA A 190 -29.13 -15.13 24.01
CA ALA A 190 -29.08 -14.20 22.89
C ALA A 190 -28.24 -12.95 23.21
N ARG A 191 -28.35 -12.41 24.43
CA ARG A 191 -27.52 -11.27 24.87
C ARG A 191 -26.05 -11.63 25.00
N GLN A 192 -25.74 -12.78 25.60
CA GLN A 192 -24.35 -13.24 25.72
C GLN A 192 -23.71 -13.47 24.35
N GLU A 193 -24.48 -14.03 23.41
CA GLU A 193 -24.02 -14.22 22.04
C GLU A 193 -23.77 -12.88 21.33
N LEU A 194 -24.64 -11.89 21.54
CA LEU A 194 -24.46 -10.54 21.00
C LEU A 194 -23.19 -9.86 21.54
N GLU A 195 -22.94 -9.97 22.85
CA GLU A 195 -21.72 -9.45 23.48
C GLU A 195 -20.46 -10.13 22.91
N ARG A 196 -20.50 -11.46 22.72
CA ARG A 196 -19.40 -12.22 22.10
C ARG A 196 -19.13 -11.74 20.68
N LEU A 197 -20.18 -11.63 19.85
CA LEU A 197 -20.07 -11.17 18.46
C LEU A 197 -19.53 -9.73 18.38
N GLN A 198 -19.94 -8.86 19.30
CA GLN A 198 -19.41 -7.50 19.38
C GLN A 198 -17.91 -7.49 19.70
N ALA A 199 -17.47 -8.25 20.71
CA ALA A 199 -16.06 -8.35 21.06
C ALA A 199 -15.21 -8.91 19.90
N GLU A 200 -15.71 -9.92 19.20
CA GLU A 200 -15.03 -10.53 18.06
C GLU A 200 -14.92 -9.60 16.85
N LEU A 201 -15.90 -8.73 16.65
CA LEU A 201 -15.90 -7.71 15.61
C LEU A 201 -14.95 -6.56 15.95
N GLU A 202 -14.92 -6.12 17.22
CA GLU A 202 -13.95 -5.14 17.70
C GLU A 202 -12.51 -5.66 17.56
N SER A 203 -12.27 -6.93 17.88
CA SER A 203 -10.98 -7.58 17.67
C SER A 203 -10.59 -7.63 16.19
N ALA A 204 -11.50 -8.03 15.30
CA ALA A 204 -11.23 -8.10 13.86
C ALA A 204 -10.88 -6.71 13.28
N ARG A 205 -11.60 -5.66 13.69
CA ARG A 205 -11.29 -4.27 13.29
C ARG A 205 -9.95 -3.77 13.83
N ALA A 206 -9.57 -4.18 15.04
CA ALA A 206 -8.29 -3.82 15.61
C ALA A 206 -7.12 -4.50 14.88
N GLU A 207 -7.29 -5.77 14.48
CA GLU A 207 -6.31 -6.50 13.66
C GLU A 207 -6.18 -5.89 12.27
N GLU A 208 -7.30 -5.51 11.62
CA GLU A 208 -7.29 -4.82 10.33
C GLU A 208 -6.51 -3.49 10.40
N GLN A 209 -6.70 -2.69 11.45
CA GLN A 209 -5.99 -1.41 11.62
C GLN A 209 -4.49 -1.57 11.92
N ALA A 210 -4.08 -2.76 12.37
CA ALA A 210 -2.69 -3.08 12.67
C ALA A 210 -1.95 -3.70 11.47
N ALA A 211 -2.65 -4.10 10.41
CA ALA A 211 -2.10 -4.59 9.14
C ALA A 211 -1.62 -3.44 8.25
#